data_AF-A0A6B3FU94-F1
#
_entry.id   AF-A0A6B3FU94-F1
#
_cell.length_a   1.000
_cell.length_b   1.000
_cell.length_c   1.000
_cell.angle_alpha   90.00
_cell.angle_beta   90.00
_cell.angle_gamma   90.00
#
_symmetry.space_group_name_H-M   'P 1'
#
loop_
_entity.id
_entity.type
_entity.pdbx_description
1 polymer ?
#
loop_
_entity_poly.entity_id
_entity_poly.type
_entity_poly.pdbx_seq_one_letter_code
_entity_poly.pdbx_strand_id
1 'polypeptide(L)'
;MVSPVRRCSRTACGRPAVATLTYVYADSTAVLGPLATYAEPHCYDLCAEHSERLTAPRGWEVVRLADSAGPARPSGDDLEALADAVREAARP
;
A
#
# COMPACT_ATOMS: atom_id res chain seq x y z
N MET A 1 18.25 -11.21 -3.48
CA MET A 1 17.07 -12.05 -3.16
C MET A 1 15.88 -11.40 -3.83
N VAL A 2 15.37 -11.99 -4.91
CA VAL A 2 14.15 -11.50 -5.56
C VAL A 2 12.99 -12.05 -4.76
N SER A 3 12.34 -11.22 -3.94
CA SER A 3 11.04 -11.56 -3.40
C SER A 3 10.11 -11.85 -4.59
N PRO A 4 9.45 -13.02 -4.65
CA PRO A 4 8.62 -13.34 -5.80
C PRO A 4 7.60 -12.22 -5.99
N VAL A 5 7.58 -11.63 -7.18
CA VAL A 5 6.60 -10.60 -7.52
C VAL A 5 5.22 -11.23 -7.35
N ARG A 6 4.48 -10.76 -6.34
CA ARG A 6 3.14 -11.28 -6.05
C ARG A 6 2.24 -10.99 -7.24
N ARG A 7 1.44 -11.98 -7.59
CA ARG A 7 0.56 -11.94 -8.75
C ARG A 7 -0.87 -11.67 -8.30
N CYS A 8 -1.64 -11.12 -9.21
CA CYS A 8 -3.05 -10.89 -8.96
C CYS A 8 -3.79 -12.20 -8.62
N SER A 9 -4.60 -12.19 -7.57
CA SER A 9 -5.40 -13.34 -7.12
C SER A 9 -6.59 -13.67 -8.03
N ARG A 10 -6.94 -12.79 -8.98
CA ARG A 10 -7.98 -13.07 -9.98
C ARG A 10 -7.56 -14.24 -10.87
N THR A 11 -8.44 -15.22 -11.01
CA THR A 11 -8.25 -16.37 -11.90
C THR A 11 -7.85 -15.93 -13.30
N ALA A 12 -6.86 -16.60 -13.88
CA ALA A 12 -6.27 -16.31 -15.19
C ALA A 12 -5.57 -14.93 -15.32
N CYS A 13 -5.42 -14.16 -14.24
CA CYS A 13 -4.65 -12.93 -14.25
C CYS A 13 -3.19 -13.16 -13.79
N GLY A 14 -2.24 -13.06 -14.71
CA GLY A 14 -0.80 -13.18 -14.40
C GLY A 14 -0.10 -11.87 -14.01
N ARG A 15 -0.83 -10.74 -13.98
CA ARG A 15 -0.25 -9.40 -13.78
C ARG A 15 0.32 -9.21 -12.37
N PRO A 16 1.37 -8.38 -12.20
CA PRO A 16 1.91 -8.06 -10.89
C PRO A 16 0.85 -7.34 -10.05
N ALA A 17 0.76 -7.71 -8.77
CA ALA A 17 -0.10 -7.05 -7.82
C ALA A 17 0.50 -5.73 -7.33
N VAL A 18 -0.36 -4.76 -7.07
CA VAL A 18 -0.01 -3.41 -6.57
C VAL A 18 -0.85 -2.99 -5.38
N ALA A 19 -1.93 -3.72 -5.08
CA ALA A 19 -2.83 -3.46 -3.97
C ALA A 19 -3.21 -4.76 -3.27
N THR A 20 -3.55 -4.68 -2.00
CA THR A 20 -4.10 -5.79 -1.21
C THR A 20 -5.54 -5.46 -0.81
N LEU A 21 -6.44 -6.40 -1.03
CA LEU A 21 -7.86 -6.35 -0.69
C LEU A 21 -8.14 -7.23 0.52
N THR A 22 -8.85 -6.68 1.49
CA THR A 22 -9.33 -7.37 2.68
C THR A 22 -10.83 -7.16 2.84
N TYR A 23 -11.57 -8.24 3.13
CA TYR A 23 -12.99 -8.16 3.47
C TYR A 23 -13.18 -8.19 4.98
N VAL A 24 -13.81 -7.15 5.51
CA VAL A 24 -14.23 -7.05 6.91
C VAL A 24 -15.72 -7.35 6.96
N TYR A 25 -16.05 -8.63 7.12
CA TYR A 25 -17.43 -9.11 7.03
C TYR A 25 -18.34 -8.53 8.11
N ALA A 26 -17.83 -8.33 9.33
CA ALA A 26 -18.61 -7.78 10.44
C ALA A 26 -19.15 -6.37 10.11
N ASP A 27 -18.34 -5.58 9.42
CA ASP A 27 -18.66 -4.21 9.02
C ASP A 27 -19.19 -4.11 7.58
N SER A 28 -19.40 -5.24 6.90
CA SER A 28 -19.76 -5.28 5.48
C SER A 28 -18.88 -4.35 4.62
N THR A 29 -17.56 -4.42 4.82
CA THR A 29 -16.61 -3.49 4.20
C THR A 29 -15.53 -4.21 3.42
N ALA A 30 -15.19 -3.70 2.24
CA ALA A 30 -14.07 -4.11 1.42
C ALA A 30 -12.98 -3.02 1.48
N VAL A 31 -11.85 -3.31 2.13
CA VAL A 31 -10.73 -2.38 2.25
C VAL A 31 -9.70 -2.72 1.20
N LEU A 32 -9.38 -1.74 0.36
CA LEU A 32 -8.31 -1.84 -0.62
C LEU A 32 -7.19 -0.87 -0.20
N GLY A 33 -6.01 -1.41 0.07
CA GLY A 33 -4.84 -0.61 0.41
C GLY A 33 -3.63 -0.93 -0.48
N PRO A 34 -2.49 -0.27 -0.22
CA PRO A 34 -1.22 -0.60 -0.86
C PRO A 34 -0.90 -2.08 -0.70
N LEU A 35 -0.09 -2.62 -1.62
CA LEU A 35 0.35 -4.01 -1.54
C LEU A 35 1.04 -4.28 -0.19
N ALA A 36 0.44 -5.11 0.67
CA ALA A 36 0.90 -5.38 2.03
C ALA A 36 2.35 -5.88 2.02
N THR A 37 3.25 -5.45 2.91
CA THR A 37 4.69 -5.80 2.83
C THR A 37 4.95 -7.32 2.73
N TYR A 38 4.10 -8.11 3.39
CA TYR A 38 4.14 -9.58 3.38
C TYR A 38 2.83 -10.15 2.83
N ALA A 39 2.87 -11.40 2.37
CA ALA A 39 1.67 -12.10 1.96
C ALA A 39 0.88 -12.52 3.22
N GLU A 40 -0.26 -11.87 3.43
CA GLU A 40 -1.14 -12.16 4.56
C GLU A 40 -2.15 -13.26 4.20
N PRO A 41 -2.40 -14.24 5.08
CA PRO A 41 -3.50 -15.17 4.90
C PRO A 41 -4.83 -14.39 4.91
N HIS A 42 -5.79 -14.84 4.11
CA HIS A 42 -7.13 -14.23 3.94
C HIS A 42 -7.17 -12.87 3.23
N CYS A 43 -6.07 -12.42 2.64
CA CYS A 43 -6.03 -11.24 1.79
C CYS A 43 -5.93 -11.61 0.30
N TYR A 44 -6.34 -10.68 -0.58
CA TYR A 44 -6.28 -10.85 -2.02
C TYR A 44 -5.44 -9.75 -2.66
N ASP A 45 -4.37 -10.14 -3.34
CA ASP A 45 -3.49 -9.21 -4.02
C ASP A 45 -4.05 -8.91 -5.42
N LEU A 46 -4.22 -7.64 -5.78
CA LEU A 46 -4.83 -7.19 -7.03
C LEU A 46 -3.85 -6.36 -7.85
N CYS A 47 -3.85 -6.56 -9.17
CA CYS A 47 -3.17 -5.64 -10.10
C CYS A 47 -3.97 -4.34 -10.25
N ALA A 48 -3.35 -3.29 -10.81
CA ALA A 48 -3.96 -1.96 -10.95
C ALA A 48 -5.35 -2.02 -11.60
N GLU A 49 -5.50 -2.72 -12.73
CA GLU A 49 -6.79 -2.80 -13.40
C GLU A 49 -7.86 -3.51 -12.54
N HIS A 50 -7.50 -4.59 -11.83
CA HIS A 50 -8.46 -5.32 -11.01
C HIS A 50 -8.79 -4.60 -9.70
N SER A 51 -7.87 -3.80 -9.18
CA SER A 51 -8.12 -2.98 -7.99
C SER A 51 -9.04 -1.81 -8.34
N GLU A 52 -8.86 -1.17 -9.51
CA GLU A 52 -9.73 -0.12 -10.03
C GLU A 52 -11.15 -0.63 -10.32
N ARG A 53 -11.27 -1.78 -10.99
CA ARG A 53 -12.56 -2.36 -11.39
C ARG A 53 -13.27 -3.17 -10.30
N LEU A 54 -12.67 -3.27 -9.11
CA LEU A 54 -13.25 -3.99 -7.99
C LEU A 54 -14.61 -3.39 -7.61
N THR A 55 -15.61 -4.25 -7.49
CA THR A 55 -16.93 -3.93 -6.94
C THR A 55 -17.17 -4.79 -5.71
N ALA A 56 -17.71 -4.18 -4.65
CA ALA A 56 -18.11 -4.91 -3.45
C ALA A 56 -19.51 -5.52 -3.60
N PRO A 57 -19.89 -6.48 -2.73
CA PRO A 57 -21.25 -6.97 -2.64
C PRO A 57 -22.26 -5.83 -2.40
N ARG A 58 -23.54 -6.10 -2.70
CA ARG A 58 -24.60 -5.10 -2.48
C ARG A 58 -24.70 -4.74 -1.00
N GLY A 59 -24.74 -3.45 -0.70
CA GLY A 59 -24.82 -2.94 0.67
C GLY A 59 -23.48 -2.89 1.40
N TRP A 60 -22.37 -3.22 0.72
CA TRP A 60 -21.02 -3.11 1.29
C TRP A 60 -20.36 -1.78 0.93
N GLU A 61 -19.53 -1.28 1.83
CA GLU A 61 -18.68 -0.11 1.59
C GLU A 61 -17.34 -0.53 0.97
N VAL A 62 -16.81 0.27 0.03
CA VAL A 62 -15.44 0.13 -0.48
C VAL A 62 -14.59 1.27 0.05
N VAL A 63 -13.64 0.94 0.92
CA VAL A 63 -12.67 1.91 1.46
C VAL A 63 -11.36 1.75 0.71
N ARG A 64 -10.93 2.82 0.03
CA ARG A 64 -9.64 2.87 -0.68
C ARG A 64 -8.66 3.71 0.14
N LEU A 65 -7.64 3.06 0.69
CA LEU A 65 -6.58 3.75 1.41
C LEU A 65 -5.63 4.37 0.39
N ALA A 66 -5.39 5.69 0.50
CA ALA A 66 -4.42 6.36 -0.35
C ALA A 66 -3.03 5.76 -0.13
N ASP A 67 -2.25 5.62 -1.21
CA ASP A 67 -0.85 5.18 -1.18
C ASP A 67 0.03 6.22 -0.46
N SER A 68 -0.07 6.27 0.85
CA SER A 68 0.76 7.12 1.71
C SER A 68 2.06 6.40 2.10
N ALA A 69 2.33 5.23 1.52
CA ALA A 69 3.38 4.29 1.93
C ALA A 69 4.77 4.59 1.30
N GLY A 70 4.99 5.79 0.78
CA GLY A 70 6.35 6.32 0.64
C GLY A 70 6.67 7.13 1.89
N PRO A 71 7.91 7.12 2.41
CA PRO A 71 8.28 8.18 3.35
C PRO A 71 7.91 9.49 2.67
N ALA A 72 7.13 10.34 3.34
CA ALA A 72 6.89 11.69 2.88
C ALA A 72 8.28 12.24 2.50
N ARG A 73 8.47 12.56 1.21
CA ARG A 73 9.76 13.06 0.75
C ARG A 73 10.07 14.24 1.66
N PRO A 74 11.16 14.21 2.46
CA PRO A 74 11.45 15.31 3.35
C PRO A 74 11.50 16.58 2.51
N SER A 75 10.85 17.62 3.01
CA SER A 75 10.84 18.92 2.34
C SER A 75 12.26 19.45 2.28
N GLY A 76 12.53 20.40 1.38
CA GLY A 76 13.84 21.06 1.33
C GLY A 76 14.25 21.66 2.68
N ASP A 77 13.27 22.20 3.42
CA ASP A 77 13.44 22.75 4.76
C ASP A 77 13.89 21.70 5.79
N ASP A 78 13.28 20.50 5.79
CA ASP A 78 13.66 19.40 6.69
C ASP A 78 15.13 18.96 6.45
N LEU A 79 15.57 18.97 5.19
CA LEU A 79 16.95 18.65 4.82
C LEU A 79 17.94 19.72 5.30
N GLU A 80 17.55 20.99 5.21
CA GLU A 80 18.38 22.11 5.69
C GLU A 80 18.50 22.10 7.22
N ALA A 81 17.39 21.90 7.93
CA ALA A 81 17.36 21.79 9.38
C ALA A 81 18.22 20.63 9.91
N LEU A 82 18.20 19.47 9.24
CA LEU A 82 19.06 18.33 9.59
C LEU A 82 20.55 18.64 9.32
N ALA A 83 20.85 19.34 8.22
CA ALA A 83 22.22 19.72 7.90
C ALA A 83 22.79 20.72 8.93
N ASP A 84 21.97 21.65 9.44
CA ASP A 84 22.33 22.55 10.53
C ASP A 84 22.54 21.79 11.85
N ALA A 85 21.65 20.88 12.19
CA ALA A 85 21.78 20.07 13.40
C ALA A 85 23.10 19.26 13.41
N VAL A 86 23.50 18.68 12.28
CA VAL A 86 24.79 17.97 12.13
C VAL A 86 25.99 18.91 12.27
N ARG A 87 25.91 20.13 11.71
CA ARG A 87 26.97 21.14 11.84
C ARG A 87 27.17 21.58 13.29
N GLU A 88 26.09 21.81 14.02
CA GLU A 88 26.15 22.20 15.43
C GLU A 88 26.66 21.05 16.31
N ALA A 89 26.24 19.81 16.07
CA ALA A 89 26.73 18.64 16.79
C ALA A 89 28.23 18.35 16.55
N ALA A 90 28.79 18.85 15.45
CA ALA A 90 30.20 18.70 15.10
C ALA A 90 31.11 19.84 15.61
N ARG A 91 30.55 20.87 16.28
CA ARG A 91 31.38 21.86 16.98
C ARG A 91 32.02 21.23 18.24
N PRO A 92 33.31 21.51 18.51
CA PRO A 92 34.00 21.02 19.71
C PRO A 92 33.51 21.69 20.99
#